data_AF-A0A521PXV5-F1
#
_entry.id   AF-A0A521PXV5-F1
#
_cell.length_a   1.000
_cell.length_b   1.000
_cell.length_c   1.000
_cell.angle_alpha   90.00
_cell.angle_beta   90.00
_cell.angle_gamma   90.00
#
_symmetry.space_group_name_H-M   'P 1'
#
loop_
_entity.id
_entity.type
_entity.pdbx_description
1 polymer ?
#
loop_
_entity_poly.entity_id
_entity_poly.type
_entity_poly.pdbx_seq_one_letter_code
_entity_poly.pdbx_strand_id
1 'polypeptide(L)'
;MQSGIERDKAIAMSSFSDFCADFFKKYFELHPTEAIHYGVEGYDHLLNDYSDETYRDEKAFVEESLKRLRQISIKELTQDERIDYALLEGRLTIENYEFRKEDYRLKWPELCLPVQHIYILTVRPTKDPMGNLMSRLERSPTVTKQGIENLSRPEANPPRLWTEMAIEAAKGGITFLDNLPNHPRVREALKDPPRFKELIEKTKGAIDHFREFLERDLLPRSRGSYAVGEEHYHLLLKKRHFLNHDAQGLLALGQSLFEKTKRELAVLTEEIAPGKSIEELALKIQGNHPSADGLFPAYQNAMEAARKFVSEKKLVSFPPREALRVVPTPEFQRHEIPFAAYLSPSPKDPEQMGYYYVTPVTDDDLLREHNWTGLENTSVHESYPGHHLQFTVANSIPEASTLPRLMNESSVFYEGWALYCEQLMQEQGFLKTREHRFVMLKDRLWRALRIIID
;
A
#
# COMPACT_ATOMS: atom_id res chain seq x y z
N MET A 1 48.64 -33.19 14.46
CA MET A 1 47.51 -33.98 13.90
C MET A 1 46.25 -33.65 14.69
N GLN A 2 45.45 -32.72 14.17
CA GLN A 2 43.98 -32.64 14.28
C GLN A 2 43.60 -31.30 13.66
N SER A 3 43.71 -31.25 12.34
CA SER A 3 43.15 -30.22 11.48
C SER A 3 42.24 -30.96 10.52
N GLY A 4 40.93 -30.75 10.62
CA GLY A 4 40.02 -31.36 9.68
C GLY A 4 38.58 -31.35 10.15
N ILE A 5 37.77 -30.66 9.34
CA ILE A 5 36.34 -30.92 9.16
C ILE A 5 35.43 -30.16 10.16
N GLU A 6 35.49 -28.83 10.15
CA GLU A 6 34.25 -28.04 10.18
C GLU A 6 33.84 -27.82 8.73
N ARG A 7 32.82 -28.56 8.32
CA ARG A 7 32.28 -28.57 6.96
C ARG A 7 31.59 -27.25 6.67
N ASP A 8 31.99 -26.62 5.59
CA ASP A 8 31.11 -25.90 4.69
C ASP A 8 29.84 -26.74 4.44
N LYS A 9 28.77 -26.46 5.19
CA LYS A 9 27.42 -26.75 4.72
C LYS A 9 27.06 -25.62 3.77
N ALA A 10 27.51 -25.72 2.52
CA ALA A 10 26.74 -25.17 1.43
C ALA A 10 25.33 -25.76 1.57
N ILE A 11 24.36 -24.91 1.93
CA ILE A 11 22.95 -25.29 1.96
C ILE A 11 22.63 -25.69 0.52
N ALA A 12 22.46 -26.98 0.25
CA ALA A 12 21.91 -27.41 -1.02
C ALA A 12 20.55 -26.72 -1.15
N MET A 13 20.40 -25.82 -2.13
CA MET A 13 19.13 -25.14 -2.37
C MET A 13 18.07 -26.22 -2.64
N SER A 14 16.94 -26.12 -1.95
CA SER A 14 15.79 -26.98 -2.24
C SER A 14 15.28 -26.66 -3.66
N SER A 15 14.62 -27.63 -4.30
CA SER A 15 13.96 -27.39 -5.60
C SER A 15 12.98 -26.22 -5.57
N PHE A 16 12.45 -25.88 -4.39
CA PHE A 16 11.60 -24.71 -4.16
C PHE A 16 12.38 -23.40 -4.09
N SER A 17 13.53 -23.38 -3.41
CA SER A 17 14.40 -22.20 -3.36
C SER A 17 14.92 -21.83 -4.76
N ASP A 18 15.32 -22.83 -5.54
CA ASP A 18 15.72 -22.62 -6.95
C ASP A 18 14.55 -22.08 -7.80
N PHE A 19 13.35 -22.64 -7.63
CA PHE A 19 12.14 -22.13 -8.29
C PHE A 19 11.88 -20.66 -7.94
N CYS A 20 11.94 -20.29 -6.66
CA CYS A 20 11.72 -18.91 -6.22
C CYS A 20 12.75 -17.96 -6.83
N ALA A 21 14.03 -18.34 -6.85
CA ALA A 21 15.09 -17.52 -7.44
C ALA A 21 14.84 -17.23 -8.93
N ASP A 22 14.51 -18.28 -9.71
CA ASP A 22 14.16 -18.15 -11.13
C ASP A 22 12.89 -17.31 -11.33
N PHE A 23 11.85 -17.60 -10.54
CA PHE A 23 10.55 -16.94 -10.62
C PHE A 23 10.69 -15.44 -10.40
N PHE A 24 11.30 -15.00 -9.29
CA PHE A 24 11.39 -13.58 -8.98
C PHE A 24 12.33 -12.84 -9.91
N LYS A 25 13.40 -13.48 -10.39
CA LYS A 25 14.23 -12.88 -11.44
C LYS A 25 13.39 -12.54 -12.67
N LYS A 26 12.63 -13.51 -13.20
CA LYS A 26 11.78 -13.28 -14.37
C LYS A 26 10.63 -12.32 -14.08
N TYR A 27 10.06 -12.38 -12.88
CA TYR A 27 9.01 -11.45 -12.44
C TYR A 27 9.49 -9.99 -12.53
N PHE A 28 10.68 -9.66 -12.00
CA PHE A 28 11.18 -8.29 -12.04
C PHE A 28 11.68 -7.86 -13.43
N GLU A 29 12.01 -8.80 -14.33
CA GLU A 29 12.24 -8.48 -15.75
C GLU A 29 10.94 -8.00 -16.43
N LEU A 30 9.79 -8.56 -16.06
CA LEU A 30 8.47 -8.19 -16.59
C LEU A 30 7.85 -6.98 -15.87
N HIS A 31 8.07 -6.89 -14.55
CA HIS A 31 7.50 -5.86 -13.67
C HIS A 31 8.60 -5.05 -12.95
N PRO A 32 9.49 -4.37 -13.69
CA PRO A 32 10.66 -3.73 -13.09
C PRO A 32 10.32 -2.58 -12.15
N THR A 33 9.13 -1.97 -12.23
CA THR A 33 8.74 -0.90 -11.30
C THR A 33 8.56 -1.40 -9.86
N GLU A 34 8.22 -2.67 -9.68
CA GLU A 34 7.96 -3.28 -8.37
C GLU A 34 9.25 -3.50 -7.57
N ALA A 35 10.37 -3.73 -8.26
CA ALA A 35 11.64 -4.14 -7.67
C ALA A 35 12.13 -3.20 -6.55
N ILE A 36 11.92 -1.88 -6.72
CA ILE A 36 12.35 -0.86 -5.76
C ILE A 36 11.62 -0.98 -4.41
N HIS A 37 10.37 -1.45 -4.40
CA HIS A 37 9.59 -1.62 -3.17
C HIS A 37 10.20 -2.70 -2.27
N TYR A 38 10.79 -3.72 -2.88
CA TYR A 38 11.36 -4.89 -2.22
C TYR A 38 12.90 -4.87 -2.11
N GLY A 39 13.54 -3.77 -2.49
CA GLY A 39 15.00 -3.62 -2.43
C GLY A 39 15.72 -4.52 -3.43
N VAL A 40 15.09 -4.83 -4.57
CA VAL A 40 15.72 -5.58 -5.66
C VAL A 40 16.38 -4.58 -6.61
N GLU A 41 17.70 -4.64 -6.66
CA GLU A 41 18.51 -3.68 -7.41
C GLU A 41 18.54 -4.02 -8.91
N GLY A 42 18.89 -3.03 -9.73
CA GLY A 42 19.13 -3.19 -11.17
C GLY A 42 17.98 -2.76 -12.07
N TYR A 43 16.80 -2.52 -11.50
CA TYR A 43 15.57 -2.20 -12.25
C TYR A 43 15.08 -0.76 -12.03
N ASP A 44 15.69 0.01 -11.12
CA ASP A 44 15.23 1.34 -10.69
C ASP A 44 15.07 2.37 -11.83
N HIS A 45 15.81 2.20 -12.93
CA HIS A 45 15.77 3.09 -14.10
C HIS A 45 14.65 2.75 -15.10
N LEU A 46 13.96 1.63 -14.91
CA LEU A 46 12.95 1.11 -15.84
C LEU A 46 11.52 1.52 -15.40
N LEU A 47 10.61 1.44 -16.37
CA LEU A 47 9.16 1.44 -16.19
C LEU A 47 8.60 0.16 -16.81
N ASN A 48 7.44 -0.31 -16.35
CA ASN A 48 6.75 -1.47 -16.93
C ASN A 48 6.40 -1.20 -18.40
N ASP A 49 6.29 -2.28 -19.18
CA ASP A 49 5.85 -2.25 -20.57
C ASP A 49 4.44 -2.83 -20.69
N TYR A 50 3.49 -2.02 -21.16
CA TYR A 50 2.10 -2.44 -21.32
C TYR A 50 1.74 -2.83 -22.76
N SER A 51 2.75 -3.17 -23.58
CA SER A 51 2.58 -3.69 -24.94
C SER A 51 1.87 -5.05 -24.98
N ASP A 52 1.31 -5.42 -26.14
CA ASP A 52 0.70 -6.74 -26.36
C ASP A 52 1.72 -7.89 -26.36
N GLU A 53 2.99 -7.60 -26.59
CA GLU A 53 4.06 -8.59 -26.46
C GLU A 53 4.28 -8.93 -24.99
N THR A 54 4.56 -7.91 -24.17
CA THR A 54 4.79 -8.10 -22.73
C THR A 54 3.57 -8.69 -22.03
N TYR A 55 2.35 -8.27 -22.35
CA TYR A 55 1.14 -8.87 -21.78
C TYR A 55 0.98 -10.38 -22.11
N ARG A 56 1.37 -10.81 -23.32
CA ARG A 56 1.37 -12.23 -23.68
C ARG A 56 2.44 -13.00 -22.91
N ASP A 57 3.62 -12.41 -22.75
CA ASP A 57 4.72 -12.99 -22.00
C ASP A 57 4.39 -13.12 -20.51
N GLU A 58 3.75 -12.11 -19.90
CA GLU A 58 3.26 -12.17 -18.52
C GLU A 58 2.27 -13.31 -18.30
N LYS A 59 1.29 -13.44 -19.21
CA LYS A 59 0.29 -14.51 -19.13
C LYS A 59 0.94 -15.89 -19.24
N ALA A 60 1.83 -16.08 -20.20
CA ALA A 60 2.56 -17.34 -20.37
C ALA A 60 3.45 -17.64 -19.16
N PHE A 61 4.11 -16.62 -18.61
CA PHE A 61 4.94 -16.73 -17.42
C PHE A 61 4.14 -17.19 -16.20
N VAL A 62 2.97 -16.62 -15.95
CA VAL A 62 2.09 -17.02 -14.83
C VAL A 62 1.58 -18.46 -15.02
N GLU A 63 1.09 -18.80 -16.21
CA GLU A 63 0.61 -20.15 -16.54
C GLU A 63 1.71 -21.22 -16.34
N GLU A 64 2.91 -20.96 -16.86
CA GLU A 64 4.05 -21.87 -16.72
C GLU A 64 4.55 -21.97 -15.28
N SER A 65 4.67 -20.83 -14.59
CA SER A 65 5.14 -20.78 -13.20
C SER A 65 4.21 -21.54 -12.26
N LEU A 66 2.89 -21.39 -12.43
CA LEU A 66 1.91 -22.14 -11.63
C LEU A 66 2.03 -23.65 -11.86
N LYS A 67 2.24 -24.07 -13.12
CA LYS A 67 2.44 -25.48 -13.47
C LYS A 67 3.72 -26.04 -12.84
N ARG A 68 4.84 -25.32 -12.94
CA ARG A 68 6.14 -25.69 -12.34
C ARG A 68 6.05 -25.78 -10.83
N LEU A 69 5.48 -24.77 -10.17
CA LEU A 69 5.31 -24.74 -8.71
C LEU A 69 4.53 -25.95 -8.20
N ARG A 70 3.44 -26.33 -8.88
CA ARG A 70 2.61 -27.49 -8.50
C ARG A 70 3.28 -28.85 -8.69
N GLN A 71 4.43 -28.93 -9.35
CA GLN A 71 5.22 -30.16 -9.45
C GLN A 71 6.13 -30.38 -8.22
N ILE A 72 6.31 -29.36 -7.38
CA ILE A 72 7.16 -29.43 -6.19
C ILE A 72 6.42 -30.18 -5.07
N SER A 73 7.11 -31.16 -4.46
CA SER A 73 6.56 -31.97 -3.37
C SER A 73 6.50 -31.18 -2.06
N ILE A 74 5.29 -30.82 -1.63
CA ILE A 74 5.05 -30.10 -0.36
C ILE A 74 5.59 -30.87 0.87
N LYS A 75 5.68 -32.20 0.78
CA LYS A 75 6.15 -33.05 1.88
C LYS A 75 7.62 -32.80 2.23
N GLU A 76 8.42 -32.38 1.26
CA GLU A 76 9.86 -32.13 1.38
C GLU A 76 10.17 -30.72 1.86
N LEU A 77 9.17 -29.83 1.89
CA LEU A 77 9.32 -28.45 2.32
C LEU A 77 9.36 -28.34 3.84
N THR A 78 10.25 -27.48 4.34
CA THR A 78 10.26 -27.00 5.72
C THR A 78 8.97 -26.24 6.07
N GLN A 79 8.74 -25.95 7.34
CA GLN A 79 7.56 -25.19 7.75
C GLN A 79 7.51 -23.80 7.09
N ASP A 80 8.64 -23.09 7.03
CA ASP A 80 8.72 -21.77 6.40
C ASP A 80 8.50 -21.83 4.89
N GLU A 81 9.11 -22.80 4.21
CA GLU A 81 8.90 -23.00 2.77
C GLU A 81 7.45 -23.37 2.44
N ARG A 82 6.73 -24.06 3.34
CA ARG A 82 5.30 -24.35 3.14
C ARG A 82 4.44 -23.09 3.16
N ILE A 83 4.81 -22.10 3.98
CA ILE A 83 4.14 -20.80 3.99
C ILE A 83 4.40 -20.09 2.67
N ASP A 84 5.67 -19.98 2.28
CA ASP A 84 6.10 -19.33 1.04
C ASP A 84 5.46 -19.99 -0.20
N TYR A 85 5.40 -21.33 -0.21
CA TYR A 85 4.71 -22.11 -1.24
C TYR A 85 3.22 -21.76 -1.30
N ALA A 86 2.54 -21.71 -0.16
CA ALA A 86 1.10 -21.43 -0.11
C ALA A 86 0.79 -20.01 -0.60
N LEU A 87 1.64 -19.04 -0.26
CA LEU A 87 1.53 -17.65 -0.74
C LEU A 87 1.70 -17.58 -2.26
N LEU A 88 2.76 -18.17 -2.81
CA LEU A 88 3.00 -18.17 -4.26
C LEU A 88 1.95 -18.94 -5.04
N GLU A 89 1.50 -20.10 -4.55
CA GLU A 89 0.46 -20.89 -5.20
C GLU A 89 -0.86 -20.15 -5.21
N GLY A 90 -1.20 -19.45 -4.11
CA GLY A 90 -2.37 -18.60 -4.03
C GLY A 90 -2.31 -17.44 -5.02
N ARG A 91 -1.20 -16.70 -5.03
CA ARG A 91 -0.93 -15.60 -5.97
C ARG A 91 -1.09 -16.04 -7.42
N LEU A 92 -0.33 -17.05 -7.84
CA LEU A 92 -0.33 -17.52 -9.22
C LEU A 92 -1.67 -18.12 -9.63
N THR A 93 -2.42 -18.72 -8.71
CA THR A 93 -3.79 -19.20 -8.99
C THR A 93 -4.73 -18.03 -9.28
N ILE A 94 -4.64 -16.94 -8.51
CA ILE A 94 -5.44 -15.73 -8.70
C ILE A 94 -5.06 -15.06 -10.02
N GLU A 95 -3.78 -14.77 -10.24
CA GLU A 95 -3.30 -14.11 -11.46
C GLU A 95 -3.70 -14.91 -12.72
N ASN A 96 -3.54 -16.24 -12.69
CA ASN A 96 -3.95 -17.10 -13.78
C ASN A 96 -5.47 -17.07 -14.05
N TYR A 97 -6.29 -16.91 -13.00
CA TYR A 97 -7.73 -16.71 -13.16
C TYR A 97 -8.03 -15.34 -13.78
N GLU A 98 -7.39 -14.27 -13.28
CA GLU A 98 -7.57 -12.90 -13.77
C GLU A 98 -7.20 -12.77 -15.25
N PHE A 99 -6.07 -13.32 -15.70
CA PHE A 99 -5.64 -13.35 -17.11
C PHE A 99 -6.57 -14.13 -18.05
N ARG A 100 -7.39 -15.03 -17.51
CA ARG A 100 -8.42 -15.76 -18.27
C ARG A 100 -9.74 -15.00 -18.30
N LYS A 101 -9.99 -14.18 -17.28
CA LYS A 101 -11.23 -13.44 -17.10
C LYS A 101 -11.25 -12.16 -17.93
N GLU A 102 -10.21 -11.34 -17.84
CA GLU A 102 -10.16 -10.03 -18.52
C GLU A 102 -8.72 -9.54 -18.74
N ASP A 103 -8.53 -8.66 -19.72
CA ASP A 103 -7.28 -7.91 -19.90
C ASP A 103 -7.28 -6.70 -18.98
N TYR A 104 -6.41 -6.72 -17.96
CA TYR A 104 -6.34 -5.67 -16.94
C TYR A 104 -6.05 -4.29 -17.55
N ARG A 105 -5.32 -4.22 -18.67
CA ARG A 105 -4.94 -2.95 -19.32
C ARG A 105 -6.15 -2.20 -19.89
N LEU A 106 -7.28 -2.88 -20.04
CA LEU A 106 -8.52 -2.33 -20.59
C LEU A 106 -9.47 -1.76 -19.51
N LYS A 107 -9.10 -1.92 -18.23
CA LYS A 107 -9.97 -1.61 -17.09
C LYS A 107 -9.36 -0.64 -16.09
N TRP A 108 -8.02 -0.53 -16.03
CA TRP A 108 -7.32 0.23 -15.01
C TRP A 108 -6.49 1.37 -15.64
N PRO A 109 -7.07 2.57 -15.85
CA PRO A 109 -6.38 3.65 -16.55
C PRO A 109 -5.12 4.16 -15.85
N GLU A 110 -5.09 4.09 -14.53
CA GLU A 110 -3.97 4.60 -13.72
C GLU A 110 -2.67 3.81 -13.90
N LEU A 111 -2.72 2.55 -14.36
CA LEU A 111 -1.52 1.73 -14.59
C LEU A 111 -0.47 2.40 -15.47
N CYS A 112 -0.92 3.25 -16.39
CA CYS A 112 -0.06 3.92 -17.37
C CYS A 112 0.36 5.34 -16.92
N LEU A 113 0.05 5.75 -15.68
CA LEU A 113 0.55 7.00 -15.10
C LEU A 113 1.92 6.78 -14.42
N PRO A 114 2.98 7.49 -14.83
CA PRO A 114 4.33 7.26 -14.31
C PRO A 114 4.58 7.97 -12.97
N VAL A 115 3.62 8.75 -12.47
CA VAL A 115 3.80 9.72 -11.37
C VAL A 115 4.29 9.03 -10.09
N GLN A 116 3.61 7.95 -9.67
CA GLN A 116 4.00 7.19 -8.49
C GLN A 116 5.40 6.56 -8.65
N HIS A 117 5.71 6.05 -9.84
CA HIS A 117 7.02 5.46 -10.15
C HIS A 117 8.14 6.52 -10.22
N ILE A 118 7.83 7.78 -10.50
CA ILE A 118 8.79 8.88 -10.38
C ILE A 118 8.93 9.28 -8.91
N TYR A 119 7.81 9.42 -8.20
CA TYR A 119 7.77 9.81 -6.79
C TYR A 119 8.58 8.85 -5.90
N ILE A 120 8.45 7.55 -6.11
CA ILE A 120 9.11 6.53 -5.27
C ILE A 120 10.64 6.67 -5.26
N LEU A 121 11.25 7.19 -6.34
CA LEU A 121 12.69 7.47 -6.41
C LEU A 121 13.13 8.67 -5.54
N THR A 122 12.19 9.53 -5.13
CA THR A 122 12.47 10.66 -4.24
C THR A 122 12.47 10.23 -2.77
N VAL A 123 11.75 9.15 -2.43
CA VAL A 123 11.66 8.61 -1.07
C VAL A 123 12.57 7.42 -0.84
N ARG A 124 12.78 6.53 -1.82
CA ARG A 124 13.64 5.36 -1.67
C ARG A 124 15.12 5.66 -1.97
N PRO A 125 16.07 5.12 -1.19
CA PRO A 125 17.47 5.16 -1.58
C PRO A 125 17.71 4.24 -2.79
N THR A 126 18.48 4.72 -3.78
CA THR A 126 18.95 3.92 -4.92
C THR A 126 20.42 4.25 -5.22
N LYS A 127 21.11 3.38 -5.97
CA LYS A 127 22.55 3.56 -6.28
C LYS A 127 22.83 4.74 -7.21
N ASP A 128 21.89 5.07 -8.09
CA ASP A 128 21.97 6.21 -9.01
C ASP A 128 20.65 6.99 -9.05
N PRO A 129 20.31 7.76 -7.99
CA PRO A 129 19.01 8.40 -7.88
C PRO A 129 18.68 9.32 -9.06
N MET A 130 19.66 10.10 -9.52
CA MET A 130 19.44 11.06 -10.60
C MET A 130 19.37 10.38 -11.97
N GLY A 131 20.24 9.40 -12.26
CA GLY A 131 20.17 8.64 -13.51
C GLY A 131 18.88 7.83 -13.63
N ASN A 132 18.46 7.18 -12.54
CA ASN A 132 17.18 6.47 -12.47
C ASN A 132 16.00 7.41 -12.73
N LEU A 133 16.01 8.59 -12.10
CA LEU A 133 14.96 9.59 -12.25
C LEU A 133 14.88 10.12 -13.70
N MET A 134 16.03 10.48 -14.29
CA MET A 134 16.08 10.92 -15.69
C MET A 134 15.59 9.83 -16.65
N SER A 135 15.95 8.57 -16.40
CA SER A 135 15.50 7.45 -17.25
C SER A 135 13.99 7.22 -17.17
N ARG A 136 13.39 7.27 -15.97
CA ARG A 136 11.93 7.15 -15.82
C ARG A 136 11.19 8.32 -16.48
N LEU A 137 11.70 9.55 -16.35
CA LEU A 137 11.13 10.71 -17.08
C LEU A 137 11.22 10.52 -18.60
N GLU A 138 12.35 10.06 -19.12
CA GLU A 138 12.54 9.84 -20.56
C GLU A 138 11.61 8.75 -21.13
N ARG A 139 11.34 7.70 -20.34
CA ARG A 139 10.45 6.57 -20.70
C ARG A 139 8.97 6.87 -20.52
N SER A 140 8.62 7.85 -19.69
CA SER A 140 7.24 8.17 -19.31
C SER A 140 6.29 8.39 -20.51
N PRO A 141 6.68 9.13 -21.58
CA PRO A 141 5.81 9.31 -22.74
C PRO A 141 5.45 8.02 -23.47
N THR A 142 6.32 7.00 -23.43
CA THR A 142 6.01 5.71 -24.05
C THR A 142 4.92 4.98 -23.27
N VAL A 143 5.01 4.99 -21.94
CA VAL A 143 4.05 4.30 -21.06
C VAL A 143 2.66 4.92 -21.16
N THR A 144 2.54 6.25 -21.13
CA THR A 144 1.23 6.91 -21.28
C THR A 144 0.64 6.67 -22.67
N LYS A 145 1.48 6.63 -23.71
CA LYS A 145 1.04 6.29 -25.08
C LYS A 145 0.46 4.88 -25.16
N GLN A 146 1.12 3.89 -24.55
CA GLN A 146 0.59 2.51 -24.47
C GLN A 146 -0.76 2.47 -23.73
N GLY A 147 -0.92 3.29 -22.67
CA GLY A 147 -2.20 3.46 -21.99
C GLY A 147 -3.30 3.95 -22.92
N ILE A 148 -3.03 4.99 -23.73
CA ILE A 148 -3.98 5.48 -24.75
C ILE A 148 -4.30 4.36 -25.76
N GLU A 149 -3.28 3.67 -26.29
CA GLU A 149 -3.45 2.60 -27.28
C GLU A 149 -4.31 1.45 -26.74
N ASN A 150 -4.07 1.02 -25.50
CA ASN A 150 -4.85 -0.03 -24.85
C ASN A 150 -6.28 0.40 -24.55
N LEU A 151 -6.47 1.59 -23.97
CA LEU A 151 -7.79 2.08 -23.56
C LEU A 151 -8.62 2.59 -24.74
N SER A 152 -8.03 2.82 -25.92
CA SER A 152 -8.75 3.16 -27.15
C SER A 152 -9.46 1.96 -27.79
N ARG A 153 -9.17 0.74 -27.33
CA ARG A 153 -9.81 -0.48 -27.87
C ARG A 153 -11.32 -0.48 -27.56
N PRO A 154 -12.16 -1.00 -28.46
CA PRO A 154 -13.62 -1.06 -28.25
C PRO A 154 -14.03 -1.81 -26.98
N GLU A 155 -13.23 -2.79 -26.56
CA GLU A 155 -13.47 -3.61 -25.38
C GLU A 155 -13.12 -2.90 -24.07
N ALA A 156 -12.37 -1.78 -24.13
CA ALA A 156 -11.98 -1.02 -22.96
C ALA A 156 -13.19 -0.34 -22.31
N ASN A 157 -13.51 -0.79 -21.10
CA ASN A 157 -14.67 -0.37 -20.34
C ASN A 157 -14.37 -0.33 -18.84
N PRO A 158 -13.53 0.64 -18.40
CA PRO A 158 -13.25 0.82 -16.98
C PRO A 158 -14.51 1.30 -16.23
N PRO A 159 -14.60 1.05 -14.91
CA PRO A 159 -15.52 1.77 -14.05
C PRO A 159 -15.31 3.27 -14.16
N ARG A 160 -16.42 4.03 -14.17
CA ARG A 160 -16.38 5.49 -14.26
C ARG A 160 -15.49 6.11 -13.18
N LEU A 161 -15.66 5.66 -11.94
CA LEU A 161 -14.89 6.15 -10.80
C LEU A 161 -13.38 5.96 -10.98
N TRP A 162 -12.92 4.83 -11.50
CA TRP A 162 -11.48 4.60 -11.75
C TRP A 162 -10.93 5.49 -12.85
N THR A 163 -11.77 5.88 -13.82
CA THR A 163 -11.38 6.89 -14.83
C THR A 163 -11.29 8.28 -14.21
N GLU A 164 -12.23 8.65 -13.33
CA GLU A 164 -12.22 9.92 -12.61
C GLU A 164 -11.00 10.03 -11.68
N MET A 165 -10.66 8.97 -10.95
CA MET A 165 -9.45 8.91 -10.12
C MET A 165 -8.18 9.09 -10.95
N ALA A 166 -8.04 8.37 -12.08
CA ALA A 166 -6.88 8.53 -12.95
C ALA A 166 -6.75 9.96 -13.53
N ILE A 167 -7.86 10.65 -13.79
CA ILE A 167 -7.85 12.07 -14.21
C ILE A 167 -7.31 12.96 -13.08
N GLU A 168 -7.75 12.77 -11.84
CA GLU A 168 -7.24 13.52 -10.68
C GLU A 168 -5.78 13.21 -10.38
N ALA A 169 -5.37 11.94 -10.45
CA ALA A 169 -3.97 11.52 -10.34
C ALA A 169 -3.09 12.18 -11.42
N ALA A 170 -3.57 12.28 -12.66
CA ALA A 170 -2.86 12.95 -13.74
C ALA A 170 -2.69 14.45 -13.47
N LYS A 171 -3.74 15.14 -13.00
CA LYS A 171 -3.68 16.57 -12.63
C LYS A 171 -2.67 16.82 -11.51
N GLY A 172 -2.79 16.09 -10.41
CA GLY A 172 -1.86 16.21 -9.28
C GLY A 172 -0.44 15.79 -9.66
N GLY A 173 -0.29 14.87 -10.61
CA GLY A 173 0.98 14.45 -11.18
C GLY A 173 1.71 15.55 -11.94
N ILE A 174 0.98 16.39 -12.69
CA ILE A 174 1.54 17.57 -13.35
C ILE A 174 2.07 18.56 -12.32
N THR A 175 1.28 18.88 -11.28
CA THR A 175 1.73 19.78 -10.20
C THR A 175 2.94 19.21 -9.44
N PHE A 176 2.96 17.89 -9.22
CA PHE A 176 4.11 17.21 -8.62
C PHE A 176 5.38 17.40 -9.48
N LEU A 177 5.28 17.21 -10.79
CA LEU A 177 6.42 17.38 -11.71
C LEU A 177 6.93 18.83 -11.76
N ASP A 178 6.05 19.82 -11.64
CA ASP A 178 6.45 21.23 -11.52
C ASP A 178 7.29 21.50 -10.26
N ASN A 179 6.99 20.80 -9.18
CA ASN A 179 7.69 20.94 -7.90
C ASN A 179 8.90 20.02 -7.73
N LEU A 180 9.02 18.98 -8.56
CA LEU A 180 10.10 18.00 -8.48
C LEU A 180 11.52 18.62 -8.49
N PRO A 181 11.84 19.66 -9.28
CA PRO A 181 13.15 20.33 -9.22
C PRO A 181 13.49 20.95 -7.86
N ASN A 182 12.47 21.29 -7.06
CA ASN A 182 12.64 21.89 -5.74
C ASN A 182 12.82 20.84 -4.63
N HIS A 183 12.58 19.56 -4.93
CA HIS A 183 12.74 18.48 -3.96
C HIS A 183 14.21 18.43 -3.49
N PRO A 184 14.49 18.40 -2.17
CA PRO A 184 15.87 18.52 -1.65
C PRO A 184 16.86 17.53 -2.26
N ARG A 185 16.48 16.24 -2.34
CA ARG A 185 17.33 15.19 -2.93
C ARG A 185 17.57 15.37 -4.43
N VAL A 186 16.59 15.93 -5.15
CA VAL A 186 16.71 16.17 -6.60
C VAL A 186 17.62 17.37 -6.82
N ARG A 187 17.38 18.47 -6.11
CA ARG A 187 18.19 19.69 -6.20
C ARG A 187 19.67 19.44 -5.88
N GLU A 188 19.95 18.59 -4.90
CA GLU A 188 21.32 18.22 -4.51
C GLU A 188 22.02 17.34 -5.56
N ALA A 189 21.29 16.42 -6.19
CA ALA A 189 21.86 15.45 -7.13
C ALA A 189 21.88 15.91 -8.60
N LEU A 190 21.14 16.98 -8.94
CA LEU A 190 20.94 17.45 -10.30
C LEU A 190 22.23 18.07 -10.91
N LYS A 191 22.73 17.45 -11.98
CA LYS A 191 23.94 17.90 -12.70
C LYS A 191 23.66 18.57 -14.05
N ASP A 192 22.53 18.26 -14.68
CA ASP A 192 22.14 18.80 -16.00
C ASP A 192 20.73 19.42 -15.94
N PRO A 193 20.59 20.65 -15.42
CA PRO A 193 19.29 21.31 -15.30
C PRO A 193 18.54 21.52 -16.64
N PRO A 194 19.20 21.89 -17.76
CA PRO A 194 18.53 22.01 -19.06
C PRO A 194 17.87 20.70 -19.52
N ARG A 195 18.61 19.58 -19.52
CA ARG A 195 18.07 18.27 -19.91
C ARG A 195 16.96 17.82 -18.97
N PHE A 196 17.13 18.01 -17.67
CA PHE A 196 16.11 17.65 -16.68
C PHE A 196 14.81 18.43 -16.89
N LYS A 197 14.91 19.74 -17.14
CA LYS A 197 13.75 20.58 -17.46
C LYS A 197 13.06 20.13 -18.74
N GLU A 198 13.81 19.82 -19.79
CA GLU A 198 13.27 19.27 -21.05
C GLU A 198 12.47 17.98 -20.80
N LEU A 199 13.03 17.04 -20.02
CA LEU A 199 12.38 15.77 -19.68
C LEU A 199 11.11 15.96 -18.83
N ILE A 200 11.12 16.91 -17.89
CA ILE A 200 9.93 17.27 -17.11
C ILE A 200 8.82 17.78 -18.04
N GLU A 201 9.12 18.74 -18.92
CA GLU A 201 8.10 19.31 -19.81
C GLU A 201 7.56 18.25 -20.79
N LYS A 202 8.41 17.37 -21.31
CA LYS A 202 7.98 16.24 -22.15
C LYS A 202 7.07 15.27 -21.39
N THR A 203 7.42 14.96 -20.14
CA THR A 203 6.63 14.06 -19.28
C THR A 203 5.27 14.69 -18.95
N LYS A 204 5.25 15.96 -18.56
CA LYS A 204 4.02 16.72 -18.29
C LYS A 204 3.11 16.75 -19.51
N GLY A 205 3.65 17.06 -20.69
CA GLY A 205 2.87 17.05 -21.93
C GLY A 205 2.26 15.68 -22.25
N ALA A 206 2.99 14.59 -21.97
CA ALA A 206 2.48 13.24 -22.18
C ALA A 206 1.40 12.82 -21.17
N ILE A 207 1.52 13.24 -19.91
CA ILE A 207 0.49 13.03 -18.87
C ILE A 207 -0.75 13.87 -19.18
N ASP A 208 -0.58 15.13 -19.59
CA ASP A 208 -1.71 16.00 -19.93
C ASP A 208 -2.47 15.49 -21.15
N HIS A 209 -1.75 15.01 -22.18
CA HIS A 209 -2.39 14.37 -23.33
C HIS A 209 -3.17 13.11 -22.93
N PHE A 210 -2.63 12.29 -22.02
CA PHE A 210 -3.35 11.15 -21.49
C PHE A 210 -4.59 11.58 -20.70
N ARG A 211 -4.49 12.58 -19.82
CA ARG A 211 -5.61 13.18 -19.09
C ARG A 211 -6.72 13.66 -20.04
N GLU A 212 -6.36 14.38 -21.10
CA GLU A 212 -7.32 14.85 -22.10
C GLU A 212 -8.05 13.69 -22.79
N PHE A 213 -7.35 12.63 -23.16
CA PHE A 213 -7.95 11.40 -23.68
C PHE A 213 -8.90 10.75 -22.66
N LEU A 214 -8.48 10.66 -21.39
CA LEU A 214 -9.35 10.12 -20.33
C LEU A 214 -10.64 10.94 -20.20
N GLU A 215 -10.55 12.27 -20.20
CA GLU A 215 -11.70 13.17 -20.05
C GLU A 215 -12.64 13.18 -21.27
N ARG A 216 -12.07 13.27 -22.48
CA ARG A 216 -12.84 13.49 -23.71
C ARG A 216 -13.32 12.20 -24.36
N ASP A 217 -12.53 11.13 -24.28
CA ASP A 217 -12.77 9.90 -25.03
C ASP A 217 -13.18 8.73 -24.13
N LEU A 218 -12.46 8.49 -23.02
CA LEU A 218 -12.71 7.32 -22.18
C LEU A 218 -13.88 7.53 -21.22
N LEU A 219 -13.88 8.61 -20.43
CA LEU A 219 -14.88 8.88 -19.39
C LEU A 219 -16.33 8.86 -19.89
N PRO A 220 -16.69 9.37 -21.08
CA PRO A 220 -18.06 9.29 -21.60
C PRO A 220 -18.56 7.86 -21.83
N ARG A 221 -17.64 6.90 -22.03
CA ARG A 221 -17.95 5.48 -22.27
C ARG A 221 -17.54 4.56 -21.12
N SER A 222 -16.90 5.06 -20.06
CA SER A 222 -16.61 4.30 -18.84
C SER A 222 -17.89 3.89 -18.12
N ARG A 223 -18.32 2.64 -18.34
CA ARG A 223 -19.53 2.03 -17.77
C ARG A 223 -19.22 0.69 -17.11
N GLY A 224 -17.95 0.39 -16.86
CA GLY A 224 -17.51 -0.84 -16.25
C GLY A 224 -17.99 -1.00 -14.81
N SER A 225 -17.96 -2.23 -14.32
CA SER A 225 -18.25 -2.56 -12.92
C SER A 225 -16.97 -2.75 -12.13
N TYR A 226 -16.93 -2.22 -10.91
CA TYR A 226 -15.90 -2.52 -9.92
C TYR A 226 -16.13 -3.90 -9.27
N ALA A 227 -17.34 -4.44 -9.33
CA ALA A 227 -17.66 -5.74 -8.75
C ALA A 227 -16.90 -6.86 -9.48
N VAL A 228 -16.13 -7.65 -8.72
CA VAL A 228 -15.32 -8.74 -9.27
C VAL A 228 -16.14 -10.00 -9.58
N GLY A 229 -17.36 -10.12 -9.04
CA GLY A 229 -18.20 -11.30 -9.15
C GLY A 229 -17.87 -12.37 -8.11
N GLU A 230 -18.86 -13.19 -7.77
CA GLU A 230 -18.82 -14.14 -6.64
C GLU A 230 -17.68 -15.16 -6.73
N GLU A 231 -17.46 -15.77 -7.91
CA GLU A 231 -16.39 -16.74 -8.10
C GLU A 231 -15.00 -16.12 -7.82
N HIS A 232 -14.75 -14.93 -8.37
CA HIS A 232 -13.50 -14.22 -8.14
C HIS A 232 -13.34 -13.83 -6.67
N TYR A 233 -14.42 -13.31 -6.06
CA TYR A 233 -14.42 -12.93 -4.65
C TYR A 233 -14.08 -14.11 -3.75
N HIS A 234 -14.74 -15.27 -3.93
CA HIS A 234 -14.44 -16.49 -3.17
C HIS A 234 -13.01 -17.00 -3.40
N LEU A 235 -12.48 -16.84 -4.61
CA LEU A 235 -11.08 -17.16 -4.89
C LEU A 235 -10.13 -16.28 -4.07
N LEU A 236 -10.37 -14.97 -4.00
CA LEU A 236 -9.57 -14.04 -3.20
C LEU A 236 -9.65 -14.36 -1.71
N LEU A 237 -10.86 -14.60 -1.16
CA LEU A 237 -11.03 -15.00 0.25
C LEU A 237 -10.18 -16.22 0.60
N LYS A 238 -10.22 -17.25 -0.25
CA LYS A 238 -9.53 -18.51 -0.02
C LYS A 238 -8.02 -18.42 -0.25
N LYS A 239 -7.59 -17.79 -1.34
CA LYS A 239 -6.20 -17.87 -1.84
C LYS A 239 -5.33 -16.67 -1.45
N ARG A 240 -5.92 -15.49 -1.28
CA ARG A 240 -5.21 -14.28 -0.84
C ARG A 240 -5.34 -14.09 0.66
N HIS A 241 -6.55 -14.22 1.19
CA HIS A 241 -6.83 -13.91 2.60
C HIS A 241 -6.81 -15.14 3.52
N PHE A 242 -6.75 -16.35 2.97
CA PHE A 242 -6.78 -17.62 3.72
C PHE A 242 -7.99 -17.72 4.68
N LEU A 243 -9.10 -17.08 4.31
CA LEU A 243 -10.33 -17.08 5.08
C LEU A 243 -11.21 -18.27 4.70
N ASN A 244 -11.75 -18.93 5.71
CA ASN A 244 -12.75 -19.98 5.54
C ASN A 244 -14.17 -19.39 5.63
N HIS A 245 -14.42 -18.36 4.82
CA HIS A 245 -15.71 -17.71 4.68
C HIS A 245 -16.08 -17.58 3.20
N ASP A 246 -17.37 -17.60 2.90
CA ASP A 246 -17.93 -17.14 1.64
C ASP A 246 -18.49 -15.71 1.79
N ALA A 247 -18.94 -15.11 0.68
CA ALA A 247 -19.46 -13.74 0.67
C ALA A 247 -20.65 -13.57 1.63
N GLN A 248 -21.56 -14.55 1.69
CA GLN A 248 -22.73 -14.48 2.57
C GLN A 248 -22.35 -14.59 4.05
N GLY A 249 -21.39 -15.46 4.38
CA GLY A 249 -20.85 -15.59 5.72
C GLY A 249 -20.14 -14.32 6.20
N LEU A 250 -19.37 -13.67 5.32
CA LEU A 250 -18.75 -12.37 5.63
C LEU A 250 -19.79 -11.27 5.81
N LEU A 251 -20.79 -11.20 4.93
CA LEU A 251 -21.88 -10.23 5.06
C LEU A 251 -22.62 -10.37 6.40
N ALA A 252 -22.98 -11.61 6.78
CA ALA A 252 -23.62 -11.89 8.06
C ALA A 252 -22.73 -11.52 9.26
N LEU A 253 -21.43 -11.78 9.16
CA LEU A 253 -20.45 -11.37 10.17
C LEU A 253 -20.39 -9.83 10.28
N GLY A 254 -20.31 -9.12 9.16
CA GLY A 254 -20.30 -7.67 9.09
C GLY A 254 -21.56 -7.06 9.72
N GLN A 255 -22.74 -7.57 9.38
CA GLN A 255 -24.02 -7.14 9.96
C GLN A 255 -24.08 -7.36 11.48
N SER A 256 -23.62 -8.52 11.95
CA SER A 256 -23.55 -8.82 13.39
C SER A 256 -22.58 -7.87 14.12
N LEU A 257 -21.41 -7.60 13.54
CA LEU A 257 -20.43 -6.66 14.08
C LEU A 257 -20.97 -5.23 14.12
N PHE A 258 -21.67 -4.81 13.06
CA PHE A 258 -22.31 -3.51 12.99
C PHE A 258 -23.33 -3.32 14.12
N GLU A 259 -24.29 -4.25 14.26
CA GLU A 259 -25.34 -4.15 15.30
C GLU A 259 -24.78 -4.24 16.72
N LYS A 260 -23.73 -5.05 16.94
CA LYS A 260 -23.05 -5.10 18.24
C LYS A 260 -22.35 -3.78 18.55
N THR A 261 -21.54 -3.28 17.62
CA THR A 261 -20.73 -2.07 17.82
C THR A 261 -21.60 -0.83 17.95
N LYS A 262 -22.69 -0.73 17.18
CA LYS A 262 -23.65 0.38 17.28
C LYS A 262 -24.33 0.43 18.65
N ARG A 263 -24.66 -0.72 19.24
CA ARG A 263 -25.20 -0.79 20.60
C ARG A 263 -24.17 -0.36 21.65
N GLU A 264 -22.93 -0.82 21.53
CA GLU A 264 -21.83 -0.39 22.41
C GLU A 264 -21.59 1.12 22.34
N LEU A 265 -21.64 1.70 21.13
CA LEU A 265 -21.56 3.15 20.92
C LEU A 265 -22.71 3.88 21.61
N ALA A 266 -23.95 3.43 21.42
CA ALA A 266 -25.12 4.09 22.01
C ALA A 266 -25.06 4.12 23.54
N VAL A 267 -24.65 3.00 24.17
CA VAL A 267 -24.45 2.94 25.63
C VAL A 267 -23.36 3.91 26.07
N LEU A 268 -22.20 3.89 25.40
CA LEU A 268 -21.09 4.76 25.76
C LEU A 268 -21.42 6.25 25.52
N THR A 269 -22.20 6.57 24.49
CA THR A 269 -22.70 7.92 24.26
C THR A 269 -23.54 8.40 25.44
N GLU A 270 -24.48 7.60 25.91
CA GLU A 270 -25.31 7.95 27.08
C GLU A 270 -24.45 8.13 28.34
N GLU A 271 -23.38 7.36 28.51
CA GLU A 271 -22.45 7.50 29.63
C GLU A 271 -21.58 8.77 29.57
N ILE A 272 -21.24 9.26 28.37
CA ILE A 272 -20.38 10.45 28.18
C ILE A 272 -21.22 11.73 28.11
N ALA A 273 -22.37 11.66 27.44
CA ALA A 273 -23.24 12.79 27.15
C ALA A 273 -24.72 12.34 27.19
N PRO A 274 -25.32 12.23 28.39
CA PRO A 274 -26.70 11.78 28.56
C PRO A 274 -27.70 12.56 27.69
N GLY A 275 -28.57 11.84 26.98
CA GLY A 275 -29.59 12.42 26.11
C GLY A 275 -29.08 12.97 24.76
N LYS A 276 -27.80 12.75 24.42
CA LYS A 276 -27.22 13.09 23.11
C LYS A 276 -27.17 11.89 22.17
N SER A 277 -27.27 12.15 20.88
CA SER A 277 -27.04 11.16 19.83
C SER A 277 -25.55 10.85 19.64
N ILE A 278 -25.24 9.72 18.97
CA ILE A 278 -23.87 9.34 18.60
C ILE A 278 -23.25 10.44 17.74
N GLU A 279 -24.02 10.99 16.81
CA GLU A 279 -23.63 12.03 15.88
C GLU A 279 -23.31 13.34 16.61
N GLU A 280 -24.14 13.77 17.56
CA GLU A 280 -23.87 14.96 18.37
C GLU A 280 -22.59 14.83 19.21
N LEU A 281 -22.34 13.64 19.80
CA LEU A 281 -21.11 13.40 20.54
C LEU A 281 -19.88 13.36 19.62
N ALA A 282 -20.00 12.74 18.43
CA ALA A 282 -18.94 12.73 17.44
C ALA A 282 -18.55 14.16 17.02
N LEU A 283 -19.53 15.00 16.69
CA LEU A 283 -19.31 16.41 16.34
C LEU A 283 -18.65 17.20 17.49
N LYS A 284 -19.04 16.91 18.74
CA LYS A 284 -18.41 17.53 19.92
C LYS A 284 -16.94 17.16 20.04
N ILE A 285 -16.59 15.88 19.89
CA ILE A 285 -15.19 15.41 19.95
C ILE A 285 -14.40 15.99 18.78
N GLN A 286 -15.00 15.98 17.59
CA GLN A 286 -14.42 16.53 16.37
C GLN A 286 -14.09 18.02 16.49
N GLY A 287 -14.90 18.81 17.20
CA GLY A 287 -14.66 20.23 17.47
C GLY A 287 -13.40 20.53 18.29
N ASN A 288 -12.73 19.51 18.87
CA ASN A 288 -11.44 19.65 19.53
C ASN A 288 -10.32 19.08 18.63
N HIS A 289 -9.73 19.93 17.81
CA HIS A 289 -8.72 19.57 16.82
C HIS A 289 -7.56 20.60 16.81
N PRO A 290 -6.38 20.24 16.29
CA PRO A 290 -5.31 21.19 16.02
C PRO A 290 -5.72 22.19 14.93
N SER A 291 -5.05 23.35 14.90
CA SER A 291 -5.07 24.24 13.74
C SER A 291 -4.29 23.64 12.57
N ALA A 292 -4.47 24.18 11.36
CA ALA A 292 -3.70 23.77 10.18
C ALA A 292 -2.17 23.79 10.43
N ASP A 293 -1.65 24.86 11.04
CA ASP A 293 -0.22 24.98 11.38
C ASP A 293 0.22 24.01 12.50
N GLY A 294 -0.71 23.60 13.36
CA GLY A 294 -0.48 22.66 14.45
C GLY A 294 -0.59 21.18 14.05
N LEU A 295 -1.05 20.87 12.84
CA LEU A 295 -1.39 19.52 12.40
C LEU A 295 -0.17 18.58 12.41
N PHE A 296 0.90 18.94 11.72
CA PHE A 296 2.11 18.10 11.65
C PHE A 296 2.79 17.91 13.01
N PRO A 297 3.00 18.98 13.83
CA PRO A 297 3.47 18.82 15.20
C PRO A 297 2.59 17.90 16.05
N ALA A 298 1.26 17.95 15.89
CA ALA A 298 0.34 17.09 16.64
C ALA A 298 0.59 15.59 16.35
N TYR A 299 0.66 15.22 15.08
CA TYR A 299 0.95 13.83 14.68
C TYR A 299 2.35 13.38 15.12
N GLN A 300 3.36 14.24 15.00
CA GLN A 300 4.72 13.94 15.45
C GLN A 300 4.75 13.66 16.97
N ASN A 301 4.09 14.51 17.76
CA ASN A 301 4.02 14.35 19.21
C ASN A 301 3.25 13.07 19.61
N ALA A 302 2.14 12.77 18.93
CA ALA A 302 1.35 11.56 19.20
C ALA A 302 2.13 10.28 18.87
N MET A 303 2.83 10.26 17.73
CA MET A 303 3.74 9.17 17.34
C MET A 303 4.85 8.95 18.37
N GLU A 304 5.54 10.01 18.77
CA GLU A 304 6.62 9.93 19.78
C GLU A 304 6.11 9.50 21.15
N ALA A 305 4.94 9.99 21.56
CA ALA A 305 4.29 9.58 22.81
C ALA A 305 3.92 8.09 22.80
N ALA A 306 3.37 7.59 21.69
CA ALA A 306 3.04 6.18 21.53
C ALA A 306 4.30 5.30 21.60
N ARG A 307 5.36 5.66 20.87
CA ARG A 307 6.66 4.97 20.90
C ARG A 307 7.25 4.92 22.31
N LYS A 308 7.26 6.06 23.00
CA LYS A 308 7.75 6.18 24.38
C LYS A 308 6.96 5.28 25.33
N PHE A 309 5.64 5.29 25.24
CA PHE A 309 4.77 4.48 26.09
C PHE A 309 5.01 2.98 25.89
N VAL A 310 5.10 2.51 24.63
CA VAL A 310 5.40 1.12 24.29
C VAL A 310 6.73 0.67 24.92
N SER A 311 7.75 1.52 24.86
CA SER A 311 9.07 1.28 25.44
C SER A 311 9.03 1.22 26.98
N GLU A 312 8.42 2.22 27.63
CA GLU A 312 8.32 2.30 29.10
C GLU A 312 7.54 1.13 29.70
N LYS A 313 6.46 0.72 29.03
CA LYS A 313 5.63 -0.43 29.43
C LYS A 313 6.21 -1.78 29.01
N LYS A 314 7.26 -1.79 28.18
CA LYS A 314 7.89 -3.00 27.63
C LYS A 314 6.88 -3.92 26.96
N LEU A 315 5.94 -3.35 26.18
CA LEU A 315 4.87 -4.12 25.54
C LEU A 315 5.41 -5.05 24.44
N VAL A 316 6.45 -4.60 23.73
CA VAL A 316 7.07 -5.32 22.61
C VAL A 316 8.51 -4.84 22.42
N SER A 317 9.36 -5.71 21.88
CA SER A 317 10.74 -5.40 21.54
C SER A 317 10.83 -4.55 20.27
N PHE A 318 11.80 -3.64 20.21
CA PHE A 318 12.08 -2.87 19.00
C PHE A 318 13.14 -3.59 18.15
N PRO A 319 13.04 -3.53 16.80
CA PRO A 319 14.08 -4.05 15.93
C PRO A 319 15.39 -3.25 16.11
N PRO A 320 16.54 -3.78 15.65
CA PRO A 320 17.83 -3.09 15.82
C PRO A 320 17.90 -1.71 15.16
N ARG A 321 17.10 -1.49 14.10
CA ARG A 321 17.02 -0.25 13.33
C ARG A 321 15.58 -0.01 12.91
N GLU A 322 15.10 1.21 13.13
CA GLU A 322 13.80 1.72 12.72
C GLU A 322 13.83 3.24 12.78
N ALA A 323 13.16 3.89 11.83
CA ALA A 323 12.97 5.33 11.84
C ALA A 323 11.65 5.69 11.16
N LEU A 324 10.90 6.62 11.74
CA LEU A 324 9.62 7.09 11.19
C LEU A 324 9.59 8.62 11.14
N ARG A 325 9.11 9.17 10.03
CA ARG A 325 8.94 10.62 9.85
C ARG A 325 7.51 10.97 9.48
N VAL A 326 6.94 11.93 10.17
CA VAL A 326 5.68 12.56 9.76
C VAL A 326 5.96 13.54 8.62
N VAL A 327 5.32 13.33 7.47
CA VAL A 327 5.54 14.14 6.25
C VAL A 327 4.22 14.41 5.53
N PRO A 328 4.13 15.48 4.72
CA PRO A 328 2.90 15.75 3.98
C PRO A 328 2.62 14.68 2.93
N THR A 329 1.35 14.30 2.78
CA THR A 329 0.88 13.47 1.67
C THR A 329 1.19 14.16 0.33
N PRO A 330 1.84 13.46 -0.62
CA PRO A 330 2.11 13.99 -1.96
C PRO A 330 0.83 14.42 -2.66
N GLU A 331 0.86 15.54 -3.38
CA GLU A 331 -0.35 16.16 -3.95
C GLU A 331 -1.15 15.21 -4.84
N PHE A 332 -0.48 14.44 -5.69
CA PHE A 332 -1.13 13.47 -6.58
C PHE A 332 -1.83 12.31 -5.82
N GLN A 333 -1.49 12.05 -4.56
CA GLN A 333 -2.10 11.00 -3.74
C GLN A 333 -3.19 11.52 -2.78
N ARG A 334 -3.37 12.84 -2.64
CA ARG A 334 -4.31 13.39 -1.64
C ARG A 334 -5.77 13.01 -1.89
N HIS A 335 -6.12 12.69 -3.13
CA HIS A 335 -7.46 12.22 -3.47
C HIS A 335 -7.72 10.78 -2.99
N GLU A 336 -6.67 9.97 -2.82
CA GLU A 336 -6.74 8.59 -2.32
C GLU A 336 -6.47 8.51 -0.81
N ILE A 337 -5.61 9.39 -0.31
CA ILE A 337 -5.21 9.49 1.10
C ILE A 337 -5.73 10.83 1.64
N PRO A 338 -7.02 10.91 2.04
CA PRO A 338 -7.59 12.17 2.51
C PRO A 338 -7.17 12.56 3.93
N PHE A 339 -6.67 11.63 4.75
CA PHE A 339 -6.35 11.86 6.16
C PHE A 339 -4.88 11.61 6.48
N ALA A 340 -4.52 10.33 6.64
CA ALA A 340 -3.17 9.90 6.96
C ALA A 340 -2.98 8.48 6.46
N ALA A 341 -1.74 8.10 6.20
CA ALA A 341 -1.37 6.76 5.79
C ALA A 341 0.08 6.46 6.16
N TYR A 342 0.43 5.19 6.23
CA TYR A 342 1.79 4.72 6.41
C TYR A 342 2.40 4.21 5.10
N LEU A 343 3.63 4.63 4.82
CA LEU A 343 4.50 4.00 3.83
C LEU A 343 5.63 3.26 4.55
N SER A 344 5.64 1.94 4.39
CA SER A 344 6.66 1.06 4.96
C SER A 344 8.06 1.33 4.41
N PRO A 345 9.14 1.08 5.15
CA PRO A 345 10.49 1.05 4.59
C PRO A 345 10.64 -0.10 3.59
N SER A 346 11.55 0.06 2.64
CA SER A 346 11.97 -1.08 1.82
C SER A 346 12.72 -2.08 2.70
N PRO A 347 12.59 -3.41 2.49
CA PRO A 347 13.26 -4.42 3.30
C PRO A 347 14.77 -4.27 3.41
N LYS A 348 15.42 -3.71 2.37
CA LYS A 348 16.87 -3.46 2.34
C LYS A 348 17.28 -2.02 2.63
N ASP A 349 16.34 -1.17 3.04
CA ASP A 349 16.66 0.18 3.48
C ASP A 349 17.57 0.12 4.73
N PRO A 350 18.80 0.64 4.68
CA PRO A 350 19.72 0.60 5.82
C PRO A 350 19.24 1.41 7.02
N GLU A 351 18.38 2.42 6.81
CA GLU A 351 17.79 3.23 7.88
C GLU A 351 16.46 2.67 8.38
N GLN A 352 15.85 1.74 7.62
CA GLN A 352 14.47 1.30 7.85
C GLN A 352 13.51 2.49 8.02
N MET A 353 13.61 3.47 7.11
CA MET A 353 12.86 4.72 7.13
C MET A 353 11.44 4.51 6.60
N GLY A 354 10.45 4.55 7.50
CA GLY A 354 9.04 4.68 7.16
C GLY A 354 8.61 6.14 7.08
N TYR A 355 7.52 6.39 6.35
CA TYR A 355 6.88 7.69 6.28
C TYR A 355 5.45 7.62 6.78
N TYR A 356 5.10 8.49 7.71
CA TYR A 356 3.74 8.70 8.18
C TYR A 356 3.18 9.92 7.44
N TYR A 357 2.45 9.65 6.36
CA TYR A 357 1.80 10.68 5.56
C TYR A 357 0.64 11.28 6.33
N VAL A 358 0.59 12.61 6.35
CA VAL A 358 -0.54 13.39 6.86
C VAL A 358 -0.95 14.38 5.78
N THR A 359 -2.22 14.35 5.41
CA THR A 359 -2.75 15.17 4.32
C THR A 359 -2.97 16.60 4.82
N PRO A 360 -2.28 17.61 4.25
CA PRO A 360 -2.49 18.99 4.66
C PRO A 360 -3.90 19.44 4.32
N VAL A 361 -4.59 20.04 5.28
CA VAL A 361 -5.92 20.62 5.11
C VAL A 361 -6.00 21.99 5.78
N THR A 362 -6.71 22.93 5.15
CA THR A 362 -6.96 24.28 5.70
C THR A 362 -8.43 24.53 5.98
N ASP A 363 -9.30 23.68 5.46
CA ASP A 363 -10.75 23.72 5.71
C ASP A 363 -11.03 23.20 7.13
N ASP A 364 -11.87 23.92 7.88
CA ASP A 364 -12.16 23.60 9.29
C ASP A 364 -12.92 22.28 9.44
N ASP A 365 -13.83 21.96 8.52
CA ASP A 365 -14.57 20.70 8.57
C ASP A 365 -13.64 19.51 8.29
N LEU A 366 -12.64 19.67 7.42
CA LEU A 366 -11.59 18.66 7.24
C LEU A 366 -10.64 18.58 8.44
N LEU A 367 -10.29 19.71 9.08
CA LEU A 367 -9.44 19.71 10.28
C LEU A 367 -10.10 18.96 11.45
N ARG A 368 -11.43 19.01 11.56
CA ARG A 368 -12.20 18.26 12.56
C ARG A 368 -12.05 16.74 12.45
N GLU A 369 -11.79 16.22 11.25
CA GLU A 369 -11.47 14.80 11.07
C GLU A 369 -10.09 14.43 11.65
N HIS A 370 -9.21 15.42 11.84
CA HIS A 370 -7.94 15.31 12.55
C HIS A 370 -8.04 15.69 14.04
N ASN A 371 -9.19 15.47 14.70
CA ASN A 371 -9.34 15.74 16.12
C ASN A 371 -8.32 15.00 17.00
N TRP A 372 -8.03 15.55 18.18
CA TRP A 372 -6.96 15.03 19.06
C TRP A 372 -7.12 13.55 19.43
N THR A 373 -8.35 13.13 19.72
CA THR A 373 -8.63 11.73 20.07
C THR A 373 -8.43 10.79 18.89
N GLY A 374 -8.89 11.20 17.70
CA GLY A 374 -8.70 10.48 16.44
C GLY A 374 -7.23 10.34 16.08
N LEU A 375 -6.50 11.46 16.03
CA LEU A 375 -5.09 11.46 15.61
C LEU A 375 -4.19 10.65 16.57
N GLU A 376 -4.50 10.60 17.87
CA GLU A 376 -3.78 9.75 18.84
C GLU A 376 -4.02 8.26 18.54
N ASN A 377 -5.26 7.86 18.26
CA ASN A 377 -5.57 6.48 17.86
C ASN A 377 -4.94 6.12 16.50
N THR A 378 -5.04 6.98 15.50
CA THR A 378 -4.39 6.80 14.19
C THR A 378 -2.88 6.69 14.34
N SER A 379 -2.27 7.47 15.24
CA SER A 379 -0.83 7.36 15.49
C SER A 379 -0.46 6.00 16.08
N VAL A 380 -1.27 5.42 16.97
CA VAL A 380 -1.04 4.04 17.42
C VAL A 380 -1.12 3.04 16.25
N HIS A 381 -2.13 3.20 15.38
CA HIS A 381 -2.38 2.33 14.23
C HIS A 381 -1.24 2.37 13.20
N GLU A 382 -0.84 3.56 12.76
CA GLU A 382 0.14 3.74 11.69
C GLU A 382 1.59 3.62 12.19
N SER A 383 1.85 3.90 13.48
CA SER A 383 3.20 3.95 14.05
C SER A 383 3.48 2.83 15.05
N TYR A 384 3.32 3.09 16.36
CA TYR A 384 3.73 2.19 17.43
C TYR A 384 2.58 1.84 18.37
N PRO A 385 2.36 0.55 18.70
CA PRO A 385 3.06 -0.63 18.18
C PRO A 385 2.48 -1.15 16.85
N GLY A 386 1.71 -0.35 16.11
CA GLY A 386 1.03 -0.74 14.87
C GLY A 386 1.95 -0.96 13.66
N HIS A 387 1.57 -0.43 12.48
CA HIS A 387 2.19 -0.76 11.19
C HIS A 387 3.70 -0.55 11.19
N HIS A 388 4.19 0.61 11.60
CA HIS A 388 5.63 0.88 11.53
C HIS A 388 6.47 -0.14 12.28
N LEU A 389 6.07 -0.48 13.51
CA LEU A 389 6.78 -1.49 14.28
C LEU A 389 6.65 -2.88 13.64
N GLN A 390 5.46 -3.26 13.18
CA GLN A 390 5.23 -4.56 12.55
C GLN A 390 6.15 -4.77 11.33
N PHE A 391 6.16 -3.82 10.39
CA PHE A 391 6.90 -3.95 9.14
C PHE A 391 8.42 -3.88 9.36
N THR A 392 8.90 -3.01 10.26
CA THR A 392 10.33 -2.95 10.58
C THR A 392 10.81 -4.20 11.30
N VAL A 393 9.99 -4.82 12.15
CA VAL A 393 10.28 -6.13 12.75
C VAL A 393 10.34 -7.21 11.67
N ALA A 394 9.35 -7.28 10.77
CA ALA A 394 9.33 -8.25 9.68
C ALA A 394 10.59 -8.15 8.80
N ASN A 395 11.00 -6.93 8.44
CA ASN A 395 12.21 -6.69 7.67
C ASN A 395 13.50 -7.09 8.40
N SER A 396 13.51 -7.04 9.73
CA SER A 396 14.69 -7.37 10.55
C SER A 396 14.94 -8.88 10.71
N ILE A 397 13.98 -9.73 10.32
CA ILE A 397 14.05 -11.18 10.46
C ILE A 397 14.25 -11.81 9.07
N PRO A 398 15.44 -12.34 8.74
CA PRO A 398 15.74 -12.87 7.40
C PRO A 398 14.76 -13.93 6.91
N GLU A 399 14.33 -14.83 7.79
CA GLU A 399 13.38 -15.90 7.49
C GLU A 399 11.96 -15.38 7.22
N ALA A 400 11.62 -14.18 7.70
CA ALA A 400 10.34 -13.52 7.44
C ALA A 400 10.39 -12.55 6.25
N SER A 401 11.58 -12.16 5.81
CA SER A 401 11.83 -11.17 4.76
C SER A 401 12.13 -11.83 3.40
N THR A 402 11.44 -12.93 3.10
CA THR A 402 11.54 -13.61 1.79
C THR A 402 10.60 -12.94 0.78
N LEU A 403 10.97 -12.92 -0.51
CA LEU A 403 10.12 -12.33 -1.55
C LEU A 403 8.70 -12.94 -1.63
N PRO A 404 8.48 -14.26 -1.43
CA PRO A 404 7.15 -14.82 -1.29
C PRO A 404 6.30 -14.12 -0.22
N ARG A 405 6.87 -13.77 0.94
CA ARG A 405 6.16 -13.11 2.04
C ARG A 405 5.97 -11.62 1.77
N LEU A 406 7.05 -10.93 1.39
CA LEU A 406 7.05 -9.50 1.14
C LEU A 406 6.10 -9.09 0.00
N MET A 407 5.98 -9.93 -1.03
CA MET A 407 5.13 -9.63 -2.19
C MET A 407 3.71 -10.20 -2.08
N ASN A 408 3.36 -10.83 -0.95
CA ASN A 408 2.05 -11.43 -0.70
C ASN A 408 1.61 -11.15 0.75
N GLU A 409 1.74 -9.91 1.18
CA GLU A 409 1.30 -9.46 2.49
C GLU A 409 -0.21 -9.68 2.67
N SER A 410 -0.61 -10.13 3.85
CA SER A 410 -2.03 -10.34 4.18
C SER A 410 -2.61 -9.09 4.84
N SER A 411 -3.51 -8.40 4.12
CA SER A 411 -4.25 -7.26 4.67
C SER A 411 -5.03 -7.60 5.93
N VAL A 412 -5.59 -8.81 6.01
CA VAL A 412 -6.26 -9.28 7.23
C VAL A 412 -5.29 -9.34 8.40
N PHE A 413 -4.03 -9.71 8.17
CA PHE A 413 -3.02 -9.81 9.20
C PHE A 413 -2.49 -8.43 9.63
N TYR A 414 -2.01 -7.61 8.70
CA TYR A 414 -1.39 -6.33 9.09
C TYR A 414 -2.41 -5.29 9.57
N GLU A 415 -3.59 -5.19 8.95
CA GLU A 415 -4.66 -4.33 9.48
C GLU A 415 -5.18 -4.87 10.81
N GLY A 416 -5.39 -6.19 10.90
CA GLY A 416 -5.81 -6.85 12.13
C GLY A 416 -4.83 -6.62 13.28
N TRP A 417 -3.52 -6.61 13.00
CA TRP A 417 -2.47 -6.26 13.95
C TRP A 417 -2.62 -4.81 14.44
N ALA A 418 -2.72 -3.83 13.52
CA ALA A 418 -2.86 -2.44 13.91
C ALA A 418 -4.14 -2.18 14.73
N LEU A 419 -5.26 -2.79 14.35
CA LEU A 419 -6.51 -2.78 15.13
C LEU A 419 -6.37 -3.43 16.52
N TYR A 420 -5.64 -4.54 16.61
CA TYR A 420 -5.28 -5.14 17.89
C TYR A 420 -4.43 -4.20 18.74
N CYS A 421 -3.47 -3.49 18.13
CA CYS A 421 -2.62 -2.52 18.81
C CYS A 421 -3.39 -1.31 19.34
N GLU A 422 -4.40 -0.80 18.62
CA GLU A 422 -5.32 0.23 19.14
C GLU A 422 -5.94 -0.25 20.47
N GLN A 423 -6.48 -1.47 20.49
CA GLN A 423 -7.08 -2.06 21.70
C GLN A 423 -6.04 -2.31 22.81
N LEU A 424 -4.87 -2.86 22.47
CA LEU A 424 -3.78 -3.08 23.42
C LEU A 424 -3.36 -1.78 24.10
N MET A 425 -3.13 -0.72 23.33
CA MET A 425 -2.69 0.58 23.86
C MET A 425 -3.74 1.20 24.78
N GLN A 426 -5.03 1.03 24.46
CA GLN A 426 -6.12 1.40 25.37
C GLN A 426 -6.07 0.61 26.69
N GLU A 427 -6.00 -0.73 26.62
CA GLU A 427 -6.01 -1.60 27.80
C GLU A 427 -4.80 -1.35 28.72
N GLN A 428 -3.68 -0.93 28.16
CA GLN A 428 -2.46 -0.58 28.91
C GLN A 428 -2.50 0.83 29.51
N GLY A 429 -3.46 1.66 29.10
CA GLY A 429 -3.70 2.99 29.67
C GLY A 429 -3.12 4.17 28.88
N PHE A 430 -2.79 4.01 27.60
CA PHE A 430 -2.40 5.10 26.71
C PHE A 430 -3.64 5.90 26.24
N LEU A 431 -4.55 5.24 25.52
CA LEU A 431 -5.80 5.81 25.00
C LEU A 431 -6.94 5.71 26.05
N LYS A 432 -6.71 6.33 27.22
CA LYS A 432 -7.46 6.00 28.45
C LYS A 432 -8.81 6.72 28.64
N THR A 433 -9.15 7.71 27.82
CA THR A 433 -10.40 8.47 28.02
C THR A 433 -11.60 7.73 27.43
N ARG A 434 -12.81 8.04 27.92
CA ARG A 434 -14.05 7.52 27.32
C ARG A 434 -14.23 8.00 25.87
N GLU A 435 -13.75 9.19 25.55
CA GLU A 435 -13.75 9.72 24.18
C GLU A 435 -12.86 8.88 23.25
N HIS A 436 -11.69 8.43 23.73
CA HIS A 436 -10.87 7.45 22.97
C HIS A 436 -11.62 6.16 22.68
N ARG A 437 -12.29 5.60 23.70
CA ARG A 437 -13.12 4.40 23.51
C ARG A 437 -14.25 4.66 22.51
N PHE A 438 -14.86 5.83 22.55
CA PHE A 438 -15.90 6.22 21.60
C PHE A 438 -15.36 6.27 20.17
N VAL A 439 -14.21 6.93 19.94
CA VAL A 439 -13.57 6.99 18.62
C VAL A 439 -13.20 5.59 18.10
N MET A 440 -12.57 4.76 18.94
CA MET A 440 -12.22 3.38 18.55
C MET A 440 -13.45 2.55 18.18
N LEU A 441 -14.58 2.72 18.88
CA LEU A 441 -15.83 2.06 18.54
C LEU A 441 -16.46 2.63 17.26
N LYS A 442 -16.38 3.95 17.04
CA LYS A 442 -16.83 4.59 15.78
C LYS A 442 -16.05 4.03 14.60
N ASP A 443 -14.73 3.91 14.73
CA ASP A 443 -13.89 3.39 13.67
C ASP A 443 -14.16 1.90 13.47
N ARG A 444 -14.35 1.11 14.54
CA ARG A 444 -14.78 -0.29 14.44
C ARG A 444 -16.12 -0.43 13.70
N LEU A 445 -17.08 0.46 13.96
CA LEU A 445 -18.36 0.48 13.24
C LEU A 445 -18.15 0.76 11.75
N TRP A 446 -17.28 1.71 11.43
CA TRP A 446 -16.91 2.01 10.04
C TRP A 446 -16.24 0.82 9.34
N ARG A 447 -15.32 0.11 10.01
CA ARG A 447 -14.72 -1.13 9.47
C ARG A 447 -15.76 -2.25 9.30
N ALA A 448 -16.74 -2.37 10.20
CA ALA A 448 -17.85 -3.33 10.03
C ALA A 448 -18.72 -2.99 8.81
N LEU A 449 -18.97 -1.71 8.54
CA LEU A 449 -19.63 -1.26 7.31
C LEU A 449 -18.83 -1.61 6.06
N ARG A 450 -17.48 -1.53 6.10
CA ARG A 450 -16.64 -1.95 4.96
C ARG A 450 -16.86 -3.41 4.60
N ILE A 451 -17.01 -4.32 5.58
CA ILE A 451 -17.33 -5.74 5.34
C ILE A 451 -18.70 -5.93 4.68
N ILE A 452 -19.66 -5.02 4.93
CA ILE A 452 -21.01 -5.11 4.36
C ILE A 452 -21.05 -4.54 2.93
N ILE A 453 -20.22 -3.53 2.65
CA ILE A 453 -20.15 -2.84 1.36
C ILE A 453 -19.31 -3.64 0.35
N ASP A 454 -18.18 -4.18 0.81
CA ASP A 454 -17.33 -5.12 0.06
C ASP A 454 -18.07 -6.45 -0.17
#